data_AF-A0A7S3AZQ0-F1
#
_entry.id   AF-A0A7S3AZQ0-F1
#
_cell.length_a   1.000
_cell.length_b   1.000
_cell.length_c   1.000
_cell.angle_alpha   90.00
_cell.angle_beta   90.00
_cell.angle_gamma   90.00
#
_symmetry.space_group_name_H-M   'P 1'
#
loop_
_entity.id
_entity.type
_entity.pdbx_description
1 polymer ?
#
loop_
_entity_poly.entity_id
_entity_poly.type
_entity_poly.pdbx_seq_one_letter_code
_entity_poly.pdbx_strand_id
1 'polypeptide(L)'
;RWWGGQYQNCNFYGAKNQCYGNEHFWVGHEAALGMGDVNGGQCVVNPLVGEWFSLPEGGKCADGAAPGDGSCTWAAKRIKTIDSQCLFGHGFLAACKIDGRAPFVAAQKVFLNAFASIDPAQGGCPALPGP
;
A
#
# COMPACT_ATOMS: atom_id res chain seq x y z
N ARG A 1 3.62 23.00 -12.25
CA ARG A 1 4.46 21.97 -12.93
C ARG A 1 4.40 20.75 -12.03
N TRP A 2 3.66 19.72 -12.41
CA TRP A 2 3.37 18.55 -11.58
C TRP A 2 4.62 17.67 -11.47
N TRP A 3 5.30 17.72 -10.33
CA TRP A 3 6.44 16.85 -10.01
C TRP A 3 5.98 15.74 -9.05
N GLY A 4 4.94 15.01 -9.45
CA GLY A 4 4.49 13.80 -8.77
C GLY A 4 4.39 12.71 -9.83
N GLY A 5 5.16 11.62 -9.67
CA GLY A 5 5.17 10.53 -10.63
C GLY A 5 3.76 10.01 -10.86
N GLN A 6 3.35 9.87 -12.13
CA GLN A 6 2.12 9.17 -12.47
C GLN A 6 2.18 7.80 -11.80
N TYR A 7 1.17 7.50 -10.98
CA TYR A 7 0.98 6.21 -10.36
C TYR A 7 1.31 5.10 -11.34
N GLN A 8 2.40 4.38 -11.08
CA GLN A 8 2.78 3.35 -12.01
C GLN A 8 1.84 2.17 -11.78
N ASN A 9 0.91 1.96 -12.70
CA ASN A 9 0.21 0.68 -12.77
C ASN A 9 1.28 -0.39 -13.03
N CYS A 10 1.69 -1.08 -11.97
CA CYS A 10 2.59 -2.21 -12.03
C CYS A 10 1.75 -3.46 -12.34
N ASN A 11 1.71 -3.81 -13.62
CA ASN A 11 1.02 -5.01 -14.08
C ASN A 11 2.05 -6.11 -14.38
N PHE A 12 1.71 -7.35 -14.03
CA PHE A 12 2.48 -8.51 -14.44
C PHE A 12 2.12 -8.89 -15.87
N TYR A 13 3.06 -8.74 -16.80
CA TYR A 13 2.89 -9.11 -18.21
C TYR A 13 3.55 -10.44 -18.52
N GLY A 14 3.19 -11.49 -17.77
CA GLY A 14 3.56 -12.88 -18.04
C GLY A 14 5.02 -13.28 -17.76
N ALA A 15 5.97 -12.33 -17.83
CA ALA A 15 7.40 -12.60 -17.59
C ALA A 15 8.07 -11.56 -16.68
N LYS A 16 7.47 -10.38 -16.55
CA LYS A 16 8.00 -9.28 -15.74
C LYS A 16 6.86 -8.42 -15.19
N ASN A 17 7.08 -7.91 -13.98
CA ASN A 17 6.31 -6.77 -13.49
C ASN A 17 6.77 -5.55 -14.29
N GLN A 18 5.84 -4.90 -15.01
CA GLN A 18 6.12 -3.62 -15.67
C GLN A 18 5.23 -2.56 -15.07
N CYS A 19 5.89 -1.48 -14.67
CA CYS A 19 5.28 -0.29 -14.12
C CYS A 19 5.38 0.80 -15.18
N TYR A 20 4.24 1.34 -15.64
CA TYR A 20 4.22 2.43 -16.62
C TYR A 20 4.32 3.79 -15.91
N GLY A 21 5.49 4.41 -15.94
CA GLY A 21 5.73 5.77 -15.49
C GLY A 21 7.06 6.32 -15.99
N ASN A 22 7.18 7.64 -16.07
CA ASN A 22 8.37 8.34 -16.56
C ASN A 22 9.35 8.75 -15.45
N GLU A 23 9.05 8.43 -14.19
CA GLU A 23 9.89 8.69 -13.03
C GLU A 23 10.49 7.36 -12.53
N HIS A 24 11.81 7.29 -12.37
CA HIS A 24 12.52 6.04 -12.07
C HIS A 24 13.33 6.08 -10.77
N PHE A 25 13.32 7.22 -10.07
CA PHE A 25 14.12 7.45 -8.87
C PHE A 25 13.28 8.01 -7.71
N TRP A 26 12.42 8.99 -7.95
CA TRP A 26 11.65 9.63 -6.88
C TRP A 26 10.38 8.86 -6.54
N VAL A 27 10.06 8.77 -5.25
CA VAL A 27 8.78 8.21 -4.76
C VAL A 27 7.63 9.09 -5.25
N GLY A 28 6.59 8.49 -5.81
CA GLY A 28 5.31 9.17 -6.01
C GLY A 28 4.38 8.93 -4.82
N HIS A 29 3.63 9.94 -4.41
CA HIS A 29 2.65 9.89 -3.32
C HIS A 29 1.41 10.70 -3.71
N GLU A 30 0.24 10.11 -3.49
CA GLU A 30 -1.05 10.75 -3.75
C GLU A 30 -2.18 9.96 -3.03
N ALA A 31 -3.39 10.52 -3.01
CA ALA A 31 -4.54 9.91 -2.36
C ALA A 31 -4.93 8.60 -3.03
N ALA A 32 -5.21 7.56 -2.24
CA ALA A 32 -5.71 6.29 -2.77
C ALA A 32 -6.99 6.52 -3.60
N LEU A 33 -7.08 5.84 -4.74
CA LEU A 33 -8.18 5.98 -5.71
C LEU A 33 -8.35 7.40 -6.29
N GLY A 34 -7.39 8.30 -6.10
CA GLY A 34 -7.52 9.72 -6.47
C GLY A 34 -8.63 10.44 -5.69
N MET A 35 -9.03 9.88 -4.54
CA MET A 35 -10.15 10.39 -3.74
C MET A 35 -9.63 11.14 -2.51
N GLY A 36 -8.99 12.28 -2.75
CA GLY A 36 -8.44 13.16 -1.72
C GLY A 36 -8.48 14.61 -2.17
N ASP A 37 -7.60 15.45 -1.63
CA ASP A 37 -7.42 16.80 -2.17
C ASP A 37 -6.89 16.70 -3.61
N VAL A 38 -7.60 17.30 -4.56
CA VAL A 38 -7.34 17.23 -6.00
C VAL A 38 -5.94 17.80 -6.36
N ASN A 39 -5.28 18.49 -5.42
CA ASN A 39 -3.91 19.00 -5.56
C ASN A 39 -2.97 18.53 -4.44
N GLY A 40 -3.32 17.46 -3.72
CA GLY A 40 -2.60 17.04 -2.52
C GLY A 40 -1.15 16.63 -2.78
N GLY A 41 -0.93 15.81 -3.81
CA GLY A 41 0.39 15.38 -4.25
C GLY A 41 1.30 14.89 -3.10
N GLN A 42 2.59 15.25 -3.19
CA GLN A 42 3.63 14.73 -2.30
C GLN A 42 3.55 15.21 -0.84
N CYS A 43 2.82 16.30 -0.56
CA CYS A 43 2.93 17.03 0.71
C CYS A 43 1.63 17.04 1.54
N VAL A 44 0.59 16.34 1.09
CA VAL A 44 -0.71 16.30 1.77
C VAL A 44 -0.99 14.88 2.27
N VAL A 45 -1.49 14.77 3.49
CA VAL A 45 -1.94 13.50 4.07
C VAL A 45 -3.40 13.27 3.71
N ASN A 46 -3.77 12.03 3.36
CA ASN A 46 -5.08 11.58 2.94
C ASN A 46 -5.74 10.65 3.97
N PRO A 47 -6.24 11.19 5.09
CA PRO A 47 -6.72 10.38 6.22
C PRO A 47 -8.00 9.59 5.92
N LEU A 48 -8.76 9.96 4.90
CA LEU A 48 -10.06 9.34 4.60
C LEU A 48 -9.94 8.07 3.76
N VAL A 49 -9.04 8.05 2.78
CA VAL A 49 -8.94 6.95 1.81
C VAL A 49 -7.60 6.23 1.88
N GLY A 50 -6.64 6.78 2.62
CA GLY A 50 -5.27 6.27 2.70
C GLY A 50 -4.38 6.82 1.59
N GLU A 51 -3.13 6.38 1.64
CA GLU A 51 -2.05 6.84 0.75
C GLU A 51 -1.67 5.75 -0.24
N TRP A 52 -1.34 6.16 -1.47
CA TRP A 52 -0.67 5.31 -2.44
C TRP A 52 0.74 5.83 -2.72
N PHE A 53 1.71 4.93 -2.63
CA PHE A 53 3.11 5.22 -2.93
C PHE A 53 3.57 4.45 -4.17
N SER A 54 4.22 5.12 -5.11
CA SER A 54 4.99 4.49 -6.19
C SER A 54 6.45 4.41 -5.77
N LEU A 55 7.00 3.20 -5.66
CA LEU A 55 8.33 2.92 -5.12
C LEU A 55 9.26 2.38 -6.23
N PRO A 56 9.87 3.26 -7.06
CA PRO A 56 10.68 2.81 -8.18
C PRO A 56 11.99 2.16 -7.70
N GLU A 57 12.40 1.06 -8.34
CA GLU A 57 13.62 0.31 -7.96
C GLU A 57 14.88 1.21 -7.96
N GLY A 58 14.98 2.16 -8.89
CA GLY A 58 16.14 3.08 -8.96
C GLY A 58 16.26 4.01 -7.75
N GLY A 59 15.17 4.25 -7.01
CA GLY A 59 15.16 5.03 -5.77
C GLY A 59 15.33 4.21 -4.50
N LYS A 60 15.43 2.89 -4.61
CA LYS A 60 15.47 2.01 -3.45
C LYS A 60 16.82 2.15 -2.72
N CYS A 61 16.76 2.38 -1.43
CA CYS A 61 17.95 2.37 -0.58
C CYS A 61 18.51 0.96 -0.43
N ALA A 62 19.84 0.85 -0.32
CA ALA A 62 20.49 -0.38 0.09
C ALA A 62 20.02 -0.80 1.49
N ASP A 63 20.12 -2.09 1.81
CA ASP A 63 19.72 -2.60 3.12
C ASP A 63 20.48 -1.88 4.24
N GLY A 64 19.72 -1.29 5.17
CA GLY A 64 20.26 -0.52 6.29
C GLY A 64 20.58 0.95 5.98
N ALA A 65 20.56 1.38 4.70
CA ALA A 65 20.65 2.78 4.34
C ALA A 65 19.31 3.49 4.57
N ALA A 66 19.39 4.77 4.97
CA ALA A 66 18.22 5.62 5.17
C ALA A 66 18.08 6.61 3.99
N PRO A 67 16.85 6.91 3.54
CA PRO A 67 16.64 7.95 2.55
C PRO A 67 16.99 9.33 3.13
N GLY A 68 17.44 10.25 2.28
CA GLY A 68 17.58 11.67 2.63
C GLY A 68 18.87 12.37 2.17
N ASP A 69 19.88 11.63 1.73
CA ASP A 69 21.15 12.17 1.21
C ASP A 69 21.17 12.35 -0.32
N GLY A 70 20.08 11.96 -0.99
CA GLY A 70 19.95 12.00 -2.45
C GLY A 70 20.53 10.81 -3.19
N SER A 71 21.13 9.82 -2.50
CA SER A 71 21.59 8.56 -3.10
C SER A 71 20.46 7.54 -3.30
N CYS A 72 19.42 7.65 -2.48
CA CYS A 72 18.18 6.89 -2.57
C CYS A 72 17.02 7.70 -1.95
N THR A 73 15.78 7.24 -2.20
CA THR A 73 14.55 7.97 -1.86
C THR A 73 13.59 7.18 -1.01
N TRP A 74 13.72 5.85 -0.93
CA TRP A 74 12.86 5.03 -0.07
C TRP A 74 13.52 3.75 0.42
N ALA A 75 13.07 3.30 1.60
CA ALA A 75 13.34 1.98 2.14
C ALA A 75 12.05 1.41 2.71
N ALA A 76 11.89 0.08 2.70
CA ALA A 76 10.73 -0.59 3.25
C ALA A 76 11.15 -1.84 4.03
N LYS A 77 10.46 -2.10 5.14
CA LYS A 77 10.65 -3.30 5.95
C LYS A 77 9.33 -4.07 6.03
N ARG A 78 9.36 -5.35 5.69
CA ARG A 78 8.21 -6.24 5.89
C ARG A 78 7.93 -6.38 7.39
N ILE A 79 6.72 -6.04 7.81
CA ILE A 79 6.27 -6.18 9.21
C ILE A 79 5.55 -7.52 9.41
N LYS A 80 4.54 -7.80 8.59
CA LYS A 80 3.76 -9.03 8.64
C LYS A 80 3.12 -9.27 7.27
N THR A 81 2.97 -10.53 6.90
CA THR A 81 2.16 -10.98 5.77
C THR A 81 1.10 -11.92 6.32
N ILE A 82 -0.15 -11.76 5.92
CA ILE A 82 -1.25 -12.65 6.33
C ILE A 82 -1.84 -13.36 5.12
N ASP A 83 -2.40 -14.54 5.33
CA ASP A 83 -3.11 -15.28 4.29
C ASP A 83 -4.43 -14.57 3.95
N SER A 84 -4.68 -14.36 2.65
CA SER A 84 -5.93 -13.76 2.17
C SER A 84 -7.15 -14.64 2.47
N GLN A 85 -7.00 -15.96 2.48
CA GLN A 85 -8.07 -16.90 2.86
C GLN A 85 -8.46 -16.73 4.33
N CYS A 86 -7.49 -16.52 5.22
CA CYS A 86 -7.79 -16.21 6.63
C CYS A 86 -8.57 -14.89 6.73
N LEU A 87 -8.12 -13.85 6.04
CA LEU A 87 -8.80 -12.56 6.00
C LEU A 87 -10.24 -12.70 5.47
N PHE A 88 -10.46 -13.48 4.41
CA PHE A 88 -11.79 -13.73 3.86
C PHE A 88 -12.68 -14.54 4.81
N GLY A 89 -12.10 -15.49 5.55
CA GLY A 89 -12.79 -16.23 6.62
C GLY A 89 -13.34 -15.33 7.72
N HIS A 90 -12.70 -14.18 7.95
CA HIS A 90 -13.18 -13.14 8.89
C HIS A 90 -14.20 -12.15 8.28
N GLY A 91 -14.78 -12.48 7.13
CA GLY A 91 -15.88 -11.72 6.54
C GLY A 91 -15.47 -10.47 5.76
N PHE A 92 -14.18 -10.33 5.40
CA PHE A 92 -13.68 -9.15 4.70
C PHE A 92 -14.44 -8.83 3.40
N LEU A 93 -14.78 -9.85 2.60
CA LEU A 93 -15.54 -9.65 1.36
C LEU A 93 -16.97 -9.11 1.61
N ALA A 94 -17.61 -9.53 2.70
CA ALA A 94 -18.92 -9.01 3.09
C ALA A 94 -18.80 -7.56 3.57
N ALA A 95 -17.75 -7.25 4.32
CA ALA A 95 -17.46 -5.89 4.76
C ALA A 95 -17.21 -4.93 3.57
N CYS A 96 -16.45 -5.36 2.56
CA CYS A 96 -16.28 -4.60 1.31
C CYS A 96 -17.62 -4.31 0.61
N LYS A 97 -18.55 -5.28 0.59
CA LYS A 97 -19.89 -5.08 0.01
C LYS A 97 -20.75 -4.12 0.82
N ILE A 98 -20.63 -4.13 2.15
CA ILE A 98 -21.31 -3.17 3.04
C ILE A 98 -20.81 -1.75 2.76
N ASP A 99 -19.50 -1.57 2.64
CA ASP A 99 -18.92 -0.26 2.38
C ASP A 99 -19.32 0.27 1.00
N GLY A 100 -19.22 -0.56 -0.06
CA GLY A 100 -19.62 -0.25 -1.44
C GLY A 100 -18.76 0.81 -2.15
N ARG A 101 -18.18 1.76 -1.40
CA ARG A 101 -17.23 2.79 -1.82
C ARG A 101 -16.42 3.27 -0.61
N ALA A 102 -15.33 4.01 -0.83
CA ALA A 102 -14.54 4.52 0.28
C ALA A 102 -15.38 5.45 1.19
N PRO A 103 -15.05 5.56 2.50
CA PRO A 103 -13.76 5.26 3.14
C PRO A 103 -13.53 3.81 3.64
N PHE A 104 -14.37 2.84 3.27
CA PHE A 104 -14.16 1.41 3.56
C PHE A 104 -14.03 1.05 5.06
N VAL A 105 -14.81 1.71 5.93
CA VAL A 105 -14.67 1.60 7.39
C VAL A 105 -14.90 0.16 7.87
N ALA A 106 -15.90 -0.54 7.33
CA ALA A 106 -16.19 -1.92 7.75
C ALA A 106 -15.04 -2.86 7.34
N ALA A 107 -14.57 -2.76 6.10
CA ALA A 107 -13.46 -3.56 5.58
C ALA A 107 -12.16 -3.26 6.33
N GLN A 108 -11.86 -1.98 6.58
CA GLN A 108 -10.68 -1.55 7.34
C GLN A 108 -10.64 -2.20 8.71
N LYS A 109 -11.76 -2.22 9.44
CA LYS A 109 -11.85 -2.85 10.77
C LYS A 109 -11.48 -4.34 10.71
N VAL A 110 -12.03 -5.08 9.74
CA VAL A 110 -11.74 -6.51 9.59
C VAL A 110 -10.27 -6.74 9.25
N PHE A 111 -9.72 -5.95 8.32
CA PHE A 111 -8.32 -6.04 7.93
C PHE A 111 -7.36 -5.75 9.09
N LEU A 112 -7.61 -4.67 9.84
CA LEU A 112 -6.77 -4.29 10.98
C LEU A 112 -6.80 -5.34 12.09
N ASN A 113 -7.96 -5.94 12.38
CA ASN A 113 -8.05 -7.03 13.36
C ASN A 113 -7.24 -8.26 12.92
N ALA A 114 -7.39 -8.67 11.65
CA ALA A 114 -6.63 -9.77 11.06
C ALA A 114 -5.12 -9.52 11.10
N PHE A 115 -4.70 -8.28 10.88
CA PHE A 115 -3.30 -7.92 10.91
C PHE A 115 -2.73 -7.78 12.33
N ALA A 116 -3.50 -7.28 13.28
CA ALA A 116 -3.03 -6.97 14.64
C ALA A 116 -2.89 -8.20 15.55
N SER A 117 -3.71 -9.24 15.37
CA SER A 117 -3.71 -10.43 16.23
C SER A 117 -3.38 -11.71 15.45
N ILE A 118 -2.99 -12.75 16.19
CA ILE A 118 -2.92 -14.14 15.69
C ILE A 118 -4.11 -14.98 16.16
N ASP A 119 -4.89 -14.49 17.13
CA ASP A 119 -6.03 -15.21 17.73
C ASP A 119 -7.26 -15.12 16.82
N PRO A 120 -7.72 -16.23 16.22
CA PRO A 120 -8.88 -16.22 15.35
C PRO A 120 -10.16 -15.77 16.04
N ALA A 121 -10.30 -15.98 17.36
CA ALA A 121 -11.48 -15.54 18.11
C ALA A 121 -11.58 -14.01 18.21
N GLN A 122 -10.45 -13.31 18.03
CA GLN A 122 -10.37 -11.84 17.97
C GLN A 122 -10.34 -11.32 16.53
N GLY A 123 -10.55 -12.20 15.55
CA GLY A 123 -10.45 -11.88 14.13
C GLY A 123 -9.02 -11.84 13.59
N GLY A 124 -8.05 -12.40 14.32
CA GLY A 124 -6.62 -12.42 13.96
C GLY A 124 -6.27 -13.43 12.88
N CYS A 125 -5.18 -13.15 12.17
CA CYS A 125 -4.56 -14.06 11.21
C CYS A 125 -3.08 -14.29 11.53
N PRO A 126 -2.59 -15.55 11.51
CA PRO A 126 -1.18 -15.83 11.71
C PRO A 126 -0.33 -15.22 10.59
N ALA A 127 0.92 -14.89 10.93
CA ALA A 127 1.88 -14.43 9.94
C ALA A 127 2.31 -15.58 9.03
N LEU A 128 2.32 -15.36 7.72
CA LEU A 128 2.97 -16.26 6.78
C LEU A 128 4.50 -16.16 6.94
N PRO A 129 5.23 -17.27 6.73
CA PRO A 129 6.68 -17.23 6.67
C PRO A 129 7.13 -16.25 5.59
N GLY A 130 8.23 -15.56 5.85
CA GLY A 130 8.82 -14.68 4.87
C GLY A 130 9.34 -15.43 3.64
N PRO A 131 9.47 -14.78 2.47
CA PRO A 131 10.47 -15.18 1.49
C PRO A 131 11.87 -15.21 2.12
#